data_AF-A0A4U5TYD6-F1
#
_entry.id   AF-A0A4U5TYD6-F1
#
_cell.length_a   1.000
_cell.length_b   1.000
_cell.length_c   1.000
_cell.angle_alpha   90.00
_cell.angle_beta   90.00
_cell.angle_gamma   90.00
#
_symmetry.space_group_name_H-M   'P 1'
#
loop_
_entity.id
_entity.type
_entity.pdbx_description
1 polymer ?
#
loop_
_entity_poly.entity_id
_entity_poly.type
_entity_poly.pdbx_seq_one_letter_code
_entity_poly.pdbx_strand_id
1 'polypeptide(L)'
;MSQNQNIHNMSQNQDIHNMSQNQNIHNMSQNQDIHNMSQNQNIHNMSQNQNIHNMSQNQNIQNMSQNQNIHNMSQNQNIHNMSQNQDIHNMSQNQDIRNMSQNQNIHNMSQNQDIHNMSQNQDIRNMSQNQNIHNMSQNQNIHNMSQNQNIHNMSQNQNIHNMSQNQNIHNMSQNQDIHNMSQNQDIHNMSQNQNIRNMSQNQDIHNMSQNQDIHNMSQNQK
;
A
#
# COMPACT_ATOMS: atom_id res chain seq x y z
N MET A 1 -2.16 -23.56 17.56
CA MET A 1 -1.58 -24.88 17.20
C MET A 1 -0.09 -24.66 16.92
N SER A 2 0.83 -25.19 17.74
CA SER A 2 2.22 -24.71 17.75
C SER A 2 3.23 -25.56 16.96
N GLN A 3 2.87 -26.72 16.40
CA GLN A 3 3.80 -27.53 15.62
C GLN A 3 3.03 -28.34 14.56
N ASN A 4 2.93 -27.81 13.35
CA ASN A 4 2.52 -28.59 12.16
C ASN A 4 3.42 -28.20 10.98
N GLN A 5 4.00 -29.20 10.31
CA GLN A 5 4.81 -28.92 9.12
C GLN A 5 3.94 -28.27 8.04
N ASN A 6 2.70 -28.74 7.86
CA ASN A 6 1.76 -28.14 6.92
C ASN A 6 0.33 -28.15 7.47
N ILE A 7 -0.38 -27.04 7.32
CA ILE A 7 -1.81 -26.91 7.60
C ILE A 7 -2.54 -26.75 6.27
N HIS A 8 -3.63 -27.49 6.08
CA HIS A 8 -4.44 -27.43 4.86
C HIS A 8 -5.91 -27.35 5.22
N ASN A 9 -6.66 -26.57 4.43
CA ASN A 9 -8.13 -26.56 4.41
C ASN A 9 -8.73 -26.28 5.80
N MET A 10 -8.42 -25.12 6.37
CA MET A 10 -9.11 -24.65 7.57
C MET A 10 -10.25 -23.72 7.17
N SER A 11 -11.47 -24.18 7.38
CA SER A 11 -12.65 -23.43 6.99
C SER A 11 -13.72 -23.42 8.06
N GLN A 12 -14.54 -22.36 8.07
CA GLN A 12 -15.75 -22.26 8.90
C GLN A 12 -15.46 -22.30 10.41
N ASN A 13 -14.30 -21.80 10.83
CA ASN A 13 -13.99 -21.67 12.24
C ASN A 13 -14.52 -20.33 12.77
N GLN A 14 -14.97 -20.32 14.02
CA GLN A 14 -15.18 -19.04 14.72
C GLN A 14 -13.81 -18.40 14.93
N ASP A 15 -12.96 -18.99 15.77
CA ASP A 15 -11.68 -18.39 16.11
C ASP A 15 -10.50 -19.33 15.82
N ILE A 16 -9.45 -18.78 15.23
CA ILE A 16 -8.16 -19.45 15.09
C ILE A 16 -7.10 -18.63 15.82
N HIS A 17 -6.44 -19.24 16.81
CA HIS A 17 -5.41 -18.57 17.60
C HIS A 17 -4.05 -19.26 17.50
N ASN A 18 -3.00 -18.42 17.51
CA ASN A 18 -1.62 -18.80 17.73
C ASN A 18 -1.15 -19.87 16.73
N MET A 19 -1.06 -19.47 15.47
CA MET A 19 -0.50 -20.27 14.39
C MET A 19 0.94 -19.84 14.14
N SER A 20 1.85 -20.57 14.77
CA SER A 20 3.27 -20.25 14.76
C SER A 20 4.09 -21.37 14.12
N GLN A 21 5.19 -21.01 13.45
CA GLN A 21 6.25 -21.94 13.05
C GLN A 21 5.82 -23.04 12.07
N ASN A 22 4.84 -22.77 11.20
CA ASN A 22 4.42 -23.72 10.16
C ASN A 22 5.26 -23.54 8.89
N GLN A 23 5.59 -24.62 8.18
CA GLN A 23 6.22 -24.46 6.86
C GLN A 23 5.19 -23.92 5.88
N ASN A 24 4.01 -24.57 5.79
CA ASN A 24 2.96 -24.09 4.89
C ASN A 24 1.59 -24.05 5.56
N ILE A 25 0.82 -23.01 5.24
CA ILE A 25 -0.60 -22.89 5.53
C ILE A 25 -1.31 -22.69 4.19
N HIS A 26 -2.25 -23.57 3.84
CA HIS A 26 -3.00 -23.50 2.60
C HIS A 26 -4.50 -23.48 2.86
N ASN A 27 -5.21 -22.63 2.11
CA ASN A 27 -6.67 -22.58 2.04
C ASN A 27 -7.29 -22.34 3.42
N MET A 28 -7.19 -21.10 3.90
CA MET A 28 -7.94 -20.63 5.07
C MET A 28 -9.13 -19.80 4.61
N SER A 29 -10.34 -20.30 4.84
CA SER A 29 -11.53 -19.61 4.35
C SER A 29 -12.69 -19.53 5.35
N GLN A 30 -13.51 -18.49 5.23
CA GLN A 30 -14.77 -18.41 5.98
C GLN A 30 -14.58 -18.46 7.51
N ASN A 31 -13.49 -17.91 8.04
CA ASN A 31 -13.29 -17.85 9.49
C ASN A 31 -13.74 -16.49 10.03
N GLN A 32 -14.28 -16.47 11.24
CA GLN A 32 -14.64 -15.19 11.87
C GLN A 32 -13.38 -14.41 12.23
N ASP A 33 -12.56 -14.96 13.13
CA ASP A 33 -11.37 -14.28 13.63
C ASP A 33 -10.12 -15.17 13.52
N ILE A 34 -9.02 -14.61 13.01
CA ILE A 34 -7.70 -15.23 13.00
C ILE A 34 -6.73 -14.33 13.76
N HIS A 35 -6.12 -14.87 14.81
CA HIS A 35 -5.18 -14.13 15.65
C HIS A 35 -3.80 -14.78 15.70
N ASN A 36 -2.78 -13.94 15.61
CA ASN A 36 -1.37 -14.26 15.85
C ASN A 36 -0.87 -15.38 14.92
N MET A 37 -0.65 -15.01 13.66
CA MET A 37 0.05 -15.84 12.69
C MET A 37 1.51 -15.40 12.59
N SER A 38 2.43 -16.22 13.08
CA SER A 38 3.84 -15.84 13.15
C SER A 38 4.80 -16.90 12.62
N GLN A 39 5.93 -16.46 12.06
CA GLN A 39 7.05 -17.35 11.71
C GLN A 39 6.67 -18.47 10.73
N ASN A 40 5.74 -18.23 9.81
CA ASN A 40 5.37 -19.24 8.81
C ASN A 40 6.16 -19.02 7.52
N GLN A 41 6.63 -20.09 6.86
CA GLN A 41 7.34 -19.90 5.59
C GLN A 41 6.37 -19.44 4.50
N ASN A 42 5.28 -20.19 4.27
CA ASN A 42 4.30 -19.82 3.26
C ASN A 42 2.86 -19.87 3.77
N ILE A 43 2.08 -18.85 3.42
CA ILE A 43 0.64 -18.76 3.61
C ILE A 43 0.00 -18.55 2.24
N HIS A 44 -0.85 -19.47 1.82
CA HIS A 44 -1.52 -19.42 0.53
C HIS A 44 -3.04 -19.46 0.69
N ASN A 45 -3.72 -18.59 -0.05
CA ASN A 45 -5.18 -18.51 -0.16
C ASN A 45 -5.86 -18.32 1.19
N MET A 46 -5.94 -17.06 1.62
CA MET A 46 -6.69 -16.65 2.79
C MET A 46 -7.89 -15.80 2.35
N SER A 47 -9.10 -16.34 2.46
CA SER A 47 -10.28 -15.68 1.89
C SER A 47 -11.50 -15.65 2.81
N GLN A 48 -12.35 -14.63 2.62
CA GLN A 48 -13.66 -14.58 3.30
C GLN A 48 -13.57 -14.59 4.83
N ASN A 49 -12.51 -14.03 5.43
CA ASN A 49 -12.39 -13.95 6.89
C ASN A 49 -12.89 -12.59 7.38
N GLN A 50 -13.55 -12.53 8.53
CA GLN A 50 -14.00 -11.23 9.05
C GLN A 50 -12.80 -10.44 9.56
N ASN A 51 -12.03 -10.97 10.52
CA ASN A 51 -10.86 -10.27 11.03
C ASN A 51 -9.60 -11.15 11.02
N ILE A 52 -8.50 -10.55 10.58
CA ILE A 52 -7.16 -11.12 10.69
C ILE A 52 -6.31 -10.15 11.51
N HIS A 53 -5.75 -10.63 12.60
CA HIS A 53 -4.95 -9.84 13.52
C HIS A 53 -3.55 -10.43 13.68
N ASN A 54 -2.56 -9.57 13.54
CA ASN A 54 -1.14 -9.84 13.77
C ASN A 54 -0.61 -10.98 12.89
N MET A 55 -0.20 -10.63 11.67
CA MET A 55 0.62 -11.49 10.82
C MET A 55 2.06 -11.00 10.82
N SER A 56 2.98 -11.78 11.40
CA SER A 56 4.37 -11.37 11.54
C SER A 56 5.39 -12.40 11.09
N GLN A 57 6.52 -11.94 10.57
CA GLN A 57 7.68 -12.80 10.28
C GLN A 57 7.37 -13.95 9.31
N ASN A 58 6.47 -13.75 8.35
CA ASN A 58 6.17 -14.77 7.33
C ASN A 58 7.00 -14.53 6.08
N GLN A 59 7.54 -15.58 5.45
CA GLN A 59 8.35 -15.37 4.24
C GLN A 59 7.45 -14.99 3.05
N ASN A 60 6.41 -15.79 2.77
CA ASN A 60 5.50 -15.52 1.66
C ASN A 60 4.05 -15.58 2.11
N ILE A 61 3.29 -14.55 1.76
CA ILE A 61 1.83 -14.51 1.86
C ILE A 61 1.29 -14.33 0.44
N GLN A 62 0.43 -15.25 0.00
CA GLN A 62 -0.13 -15.23 -1.35
C GLN A 62 -1.65 -15.33 -1.30
N ASN A 63 -2.31 -14.47 -2.08
CA ASN A 63 -3.76 -14.43 -2.30
C ASN A 63 -4.54 -14.24 -0.99
N MET A 64 -4.63 -13.00 -0.53
CA MET A 64 -5.56 -12.61 0.53
C MET A 64 -6.74 -11.84 -0.06
N SER A 65 -7.94 -12.39 0.04
CA SER A 65 -9.10 -11.79 -0.60
C SER A 65 -10.37 -11.78 0.22
N GLN A 66 -11.22 -10.78 -0.01
CA GLN A 66 -12.57 -10.74 0.58
C GLN A 66 -12.55 -10.76 2.12
N ASN A 67 -11.51 -10.21 2.75
CA ASN A 67 -11.47 -10.11 4.22
C ASN A 67 -12.02 -8.75 4.65
N GLN A 68 -12.78 -8.68 5.75
CA GLN A 68 -13.27 -7.39 6.21
C GLN A 68 -12.12 -6.57 6.76
N ASN A 69 -11.44 -7.04 7.81
CA ASN A 69 -10.36 -6.29 8.43
C ASN A 69 -9.06 -7.10 8.53
N ILE A 70 -7.95 -6.49 8.10
CA ILE A 70 -6.60 -7.02 8.28
C ILE A 70 -5.83 -6.03 9.14
N HIS A 71 -5.37 -6.46 10.31
CA HIS A 71 -4.63 -5.64 11.25
C HIS A 71 -3.22 -6.17 11.47
N ASN A 72 -2.24 -5.27 11.36
CA ASN A 72 -0.84 -5.48 11.67
C ASN A 72 -0.22 -6.61 10.84
N MET A 73 0.35 -6.25 9.69
CA MET A 73 1.24 -7.11 8.91
C MET A 73 2.67 -6.61 9.01
N SER A 74 3.54 -7.34 9.70
CA SER A 74 4.89 -6.88 9.97
C SER A 74 5.97 -7.89 9.60
N GLN A 75 7.11 -7.40 9.10
CA GLN A 75 8.30 -8.23 8.89
C GLN A 75 8.06 -9.41 7.92
N ASN A 76 7.17 -9.26 6.93
CA ASN A 76 6.97 -10.30 5.94
C ASN A 76 7.87 -10.04 4.72
N GLN A 77 8.48 -11.07 4.15
CA GLN A 77 9.33 -10.83 2.98
C GLN A 77 8.46 -10.46 1.78
N ASN A 78 7.54 -11.33 1.37
CA ASN A 78 6.71 -11.08 0.20
C ASN A 78 5.21 -11.22 0.50
N ILE A 79 4.44 -10.21 0.09
CA ILE A 79 2.98 -10.24 0.09
C ILE A 79 2.49 -10.09 -1.35
N HIS A 80 1.78 -11.09 -1.86
CA HIS A 80 1.29 -11.13 -3.23
C HIS A 80 -0.24 -11.21 -3.25
N ASN A 81 -0.86 -10.34 -4.02
CA ASN A 81 -2.30 -10.27 -4.30
C ASN A 81 -3.13 -10.10 -3.03
N MET A 82 -3.39 -8.84 -2.66
CA MET A 82 -4.40 -8.48 -1.67
C MET A 82 -5.57 -7.78 -2.35
N SER A 83 -6.73 -8.44 -2.40
CA SER A 83 -7.86 -7.93 -3.16
C SER A 83 -9.19 -7.91 -2.40
N GLN A 84 -10.04 -6.93 -2.69
CA GLN A 84 -11.42 -6.90 -2.18
C GLN A 84 -11.49 -6.92 -0.64
N ASN A 85 -10.51 -6.34 0.06
CA ASN A 85 -10.56 -6.22 1.51
C ASN A 85 -11.20 -4.89 1.91
N GLN A 86 -11.97 -4.86 2.99
CA GLN A 86 -12.60 -3.61 3.42
C GLN A 86 -11.53 -2.68 4.02
N ASP A 87 -10.85 -3.12 5.07
CA ASP A 87 -9.85 -2.33 5.78
C ASP A 87 -8.54 -3.10 5.98
N ILE A 88 -7.43 -2.45 5.62
CA ILE A 88 -6.07 -2.92 5.91
C ILE A 88 -5.37 -1.89 6.79
N HIS A 89 -4.96 -2.29 7.99
CA HIS A 89 -4.30 -1.45 8.97
C HIS A 89 -2.88 -1.93 9.24
N ASN A 90 -1.93 -1.01 9.17
CA ASN A 90 -0.53 -1.17 9.55
C ASN A 90 0.18 -2.29 8.78
N MET A 91 0.80 -1.94 7.66
CA MET A 91 1.76 -2.79 6.96
C MET A 91 3.17 -2.21 7.12
N SER A 92 4.03 -2.90 7.87
CA SER A 92 5.34 -2.38 8.23
C SER A 92 6.47 -3.34 7.93
N GLN A 93 7.61 -2.85 7.46
CA GLN A 93 8.84 -3.64 7.33
C GLN A 93 8.68 -4.86 6.40
N ASN A 94 7.91 -4.73 5.32
CA ASN A 94 7.80 -5.79 4.32
C ASN A 94 8.78 -5.54 3.17
N GLN A 95 9.34 -6.60 2.60
CA GLN A 95 10.27 -6.42 1.48
C GLN A 95 9.47 -6.05 0.23
N ASP A 96 8.63 -6.95 -0.27
CA ASP A 96 7.82 -6.73 -1.46
C ASP A 96 6.32 -6.86 -1.14
N ILE A 97 5.55 -5.86 -1.56
CA ILE A 97 4.09 -5.92 -1.61
C ILE A 97 3.66 -5.78 -3.06
N ARG A 98 3.00 -6.80 -3.61
CA ARG A 98 2.60 -6.84 -5.02
C ARG A 98 1.09 -7.01 -5.16
N ASN A 99 0.49 -6.15 -5.97
CA ASN A 99 -0.92 -6.13 -6.34
C ASN A 99 -1.86 -5.97 -5.12
N MET A 100 -2.16 -4.72 -4.79
CA MET A 100 -3.24 -4.37 -3.87
C MET A 100 -4.39 -3.74 -4.66
N SER A 101 -5.50 -4.45 -4.78
CA SER A 101 -6.61 -4.02 -5.62
C SER A 101 -7.96 -4.01 -4.92
N GLN A 102 -8.82 -3.04 -5.25
CA GLN A 102 -10.22 -3.03 -4.82
C GLN A 102 -10.40 -3.04 -3.30
N ASN A 103 -9.47 -2.45 -2.54
CA ASN A 103 -9.63 -2.32 -1.08
C ASN A 103 -10.31 -1.00 -0.73
N GLN A 104 -11.18 -0.96 0.28
CA GLN A 104 -11.81 0.32 0.63
C GLN A 104 -10.79 1.24 1.30
N ASN A 105 -10.20 0.82 2.41
CA ASN A 105 -9.21 1.65 3.10
C ASN A 105 -7.89 0.91 3.38
N ILE A 106 -6.78 1.57 3.09
CA ILE A 106 -5.44 1.14 3.46
C ILE A 106 -4.83 2.21 4.36
N HIS A 107 -4.52 1.84 5.60
CA HIS A 107 -3.98 2.72 6.61
C HIS A 107 -2.58 2.29 7.01
N ASN A 108 -1.64 3.24 6.98
CA ASN A 108 -0.26 3.11 7.44
C ASN A 108 0.51 2.00 6.70
N MET A 109 1.25 2.38 5.66
CA MET A 109 2.28 1.55 5.05
C MET A 109 3.64 2.17 5.30
N SER A 110 4.47 1.51 6.10
CA SER A 110 5.75 2.06 6.52
C SER A 110 6.92 1.12 6.28
N GLN A 111 8.08 1.68 5.92
CA GLN A 111 9.35 0.95 5.86
C GLN A 111 9.31 -0.28 4.93
N ASN A 112 8.53 -0.23 3.84
CA ASN A 112 8.53 -1.32 2.86
C ASN A 112 9.57 -1.05 1.77
N GLN A 113 10.24 -2.08 1.28
CA GLN A 113 11.23 -1.88 0.23
C GLN A 113 10.51 -1.54 -1.09
N ASP A 114 9.69 -2.44 -1.60
CA ASP A 114 9.00 -2.28 -2.88
C ASP A 114 7.49 -2.50 -2.75
N ILE A 115 6.71 -1.54 -3.25
CA ILE A 115 5.25 -1.65 -3.39
C ILE A 115 4.90 -1.57 -4.87
N HIS A 116 4.32 -2.63 -5.42
CA HIS A 116 3.91 -2.71 -6.82
C HIS A 116 2.41 -2.81 -6.96
N ASN A 117 1.85 -1.98 -7.84
CA ASN A 117 0.45 -1.99 -8.28
C ASN A 117 -0.54 -1.82 -7.13
N MET A 118 -0.90 -0.57 -6.83
CA MET A 118 -2.04 -0.24 -5.99
C MET A 118 -3.16 0.33 -6.85
N SER A 119 -4.24 -0.42 -7.03
CA SER A 119 -5.32 -0.04 -7.94
C SER A 119 -6.71 -0.06 -7.33
N GLN A 120 -7.56 0.88 -7.73
CA GLN A 120 -9.00 0.85 -7.39
C GLN A 120 -9.28 0.87 -5.88
N ASN A 121 -8.43 1.51 -5.08
CA ASN A 121 -8.67 1.65 -3.64
C ASN A 121 -9.40 2.96 -3.34
N GLN A 122 -10.30 2.99 -2.35
CA GLN A 122 -11.01 4.24 -2.04
C GLN A 122 -10.06 5.19 -1.31
N ASP A 123 -9.55 4.81 -0.14
CA ASP A 123 -8.61 5.62 0.63
C ASP A 123 -7.29 4.89 0.88
N ILE A 124 -6.18 5.60 0.64
CA ILE A 124 -4.85 5.20 1.09
C ILE A 124 -4.32 6.31 2.01
N ARG A 125 -4.00 5.97 3.25
CA ARG A 125 -3.57 6.94 4.26
C ARG A 125 -2.21 6.55 4.83
N ASN A 126 -1.30 7.52 4.90
CA ASN A 126 0.04 7.41 5.47
C ASN A 126 0.90 6.33 4.79
N MET A 127 1.59 6.70 3.73
CA MET A 127 2.68 5.91 3.14
C MET A 127 4.01 6.58 3.45
N SER A 128 4.84 5.93 4.28
CA SER A 128 6.09 6.53 4.73
C SER A 128 7.30 5.61 4.59
N GLN A 129 8.45 6.19 4.29
CA GLN A 129 9.75 5.49 4.34
C GLN A 129 9.83 4.26 3.43
N ASN A 130 9.12 4.25 2.29
CA ASN A 130 9.21 3.15 1.34
C ASN A 130 10.30 3.45 0.29
N GLN A 131 11.06 2.45 -0.15
CA GLN A 131 12.10 2.71 -1.16
C GLN A 131 11.46 2.98 -2.52
N ASN A 132 10.68 2.03 -3.06
CA ASN A 132 10.02 2.21 -4.34
C ASN A 132 8.52 1.94 -4.25
N ILE A 133 7.73 2.81 -4.90
CA ILE A 133 6.31 2.63 -5.11
C ILE A 133 6.05 2.70 -6.61
N HIS A 134 5.58 1.61 -7.19
CA HIS A 134 5.29 1.48 -8.61
C HIS A 134 3.79 1.34 -8.84
N ASN A 135 3.26 2.15 -9.75
CA ASN A 135 1.89 2.13 -10.24
C ASN A 135 0.85 2.29 -9.13
N MET A 136 0.41 3.53 -8.91
CA MET A 136 -0.79 3.85 -8.14
C MET A 136 -1.86 4.38 -9.09
N SER A 137 -2.92 3.60 -9.32
CA SER A 137 -3.94 3.94 -10.30
C SER A 137 -5.36 3.89 -9.75
N GLN A 138 -6.23 4.79 -10.21
CA GLN A 138 -7.67 4.72 -9.95
C GLN A 138 -8.04 4.73 -8.45
N ASN A 139 -7.26 5.40 -7.61
CA ASN A 139 -7.59 5.53 -6.19
C ASN A 139 -8.37 6.83 -5.93
N GLN A 140 -9.37 6.82 -5.05
CA GLN A 140 -10.14 8.04 -4.81
C GLN A 140 -9.30 9.04 -4.02
N ASN A 141 -8.78 8.66 -2.86
CA ASN A 141 -7.98 9.54 -2.02
C ASN A 141 -6.65 8.91 -1.60
N ILE A 142 -5.58 9.68 -1.74
CA ILE A 142 -4.26 9.36 -1.21
C ILE A 142 -3.87 10.47 -0.24
N HIS A 143 -3.63 10.13 1.02
CA HIS A 143 -3.26 11.08 2.07
C HIS A 143 -1.90 10.73 2.65
N ASN A 144 -1.04 11.74 2.78
CA ASN A 144 0.28 11.69 3.42
C ASN A 144 1.19 10.63 2.80
N MET A 145 1.96 11.05 1.80
CA MET A 145 3.03 10.25 1.20
C MET A 145 4.37 10.92 1.50
N SER A 146 5.16 10.32 2.40
CA SER A 146 6.37 10.95 2.92
C SER A 146 7.61 10.07 2.87
N GLN A 147 8.78 10.70 2.66
CA GLN A 147 10.08 10.03 2.80
C GLN A 147 10.26 8.79 1.91
N ASN A 148 9.65 8.76 0.72
CA ASN A 148 9.83 7.65 -0.21
C ASN A 148 10.95 7.98 -1.20
N GLN A 149 11.78 7.01 -1.58
CA GLN A 149 12.87 7.30 -2.52
C GLN A 149 12.31 7.49 -3.94
N ASN A 150 11.59 6.51 -4.47
CA ASN A 150 11.04 6.59 -5.82
C ASN A 150 9.55 6.30 -5.83
N ILE A 151 8.79 7.16 -6.52
CA ILE A 151 7.40 6.93 -6.87
C ILE A 151 7.33 6.91 -8.40
N HIS A 152 6.76 5.87 -8.97
CA HIS A 152 6.60 5.70 -10.41
C HIS A 152 5.14 5.49 -10.75
N ASN A 153 4.64 6.25 -11.72
CA ASN A 153 3.30 6.19 -12.27
C ASN A 153 2.21 6.36 -11.19
N MET A 154 1.76 7.58 -11.02
CA MET A 154 0.56 7.91 -10.25
C MET A 154 -0.50 8.44 -11.20
N SER A 155 -1.56 7.66 -11.45
CA SER A 155 -2.55 7.98 -12.48
C SER A 155 -4.00 7.87 -12.02
N GLN A 156 -4.87 8.71 -12.57
CA GLN A 156 -6.33 8.59 -12.41
C GLN A 156 -6.78 8.62 -10.94
N ASN A 157 -6.10 9.35 -10.06
CA ASN A 157 -6.51 9.48 -8.67
C ASN A 157 -7.34 10.76 -8.49
N GLN A 158 -8.40 10.73 -7.68
CA GLN A 158 -9.21 11.94 -7.50
C GLN A 158 -8.45 12.95 -6.65
N ASN A 159 -8.06 12.59 -5.43
CA ASN A 159 -7.41 13.51 -4.51
C ASN A 159 -6.07 12.96 -3.99
N ILE A 160 -5.04 13.78 -4.05
CA ILE A 160 -3.73 13.50 -3.46
C ILE A 160 -3.40 14.64 -2.49
N HIS A 161 -3.30 14.31 -1.21
CA HIS A 161 -3.01 15.26 -0.13
C HIS A 161 -1.66 14.95 0.51
N ASN A 162 -0.82 15.97 0.65
CA ASN A 162 0.46 15.95 1.34
C ASN A 162 1.43 14.91 0.75
N MET A 163 2.24 15.35 -0.22
CA MET A 163 3.34 14.56 -0.76
C MET A 163 4.66 15.26 -0.43
N SER A 164 5.44 14.71 0.49
CA SER A 164 6.60 15.40 1.06
C SER A 164 7.87 14.57 1.11
N GLN A 165 9.04 15.19 0.92
CA GLN A 165 10.34 14.56 1.17
C GLN A 165 10.57 13.29 0.32
N ASN A 166 10.03 13.23 -0.89
CA ASN A 166 10.30 12.12 -1.80
C ASN A 166 11.46 12.48 -2.73
N GLN A 167 12.38 11.54 -3.01
CA GLN A 167 13.50 11.87 -3.89
C GLN A 167 13.00 12.05 -5.32
N ASN A 168 12.43 11.01 -5.92
CA ASN A 168 12.00 11.05 -7.31
C ASN A 168 10.53 10.67 -7.47
N ILE A 169 9.79 11.47 -8.23
CA ILE A 169 8.42 11.19 -8.66
C ILE A 169 8.40 11.18 -10.18
N HIS A 170 8.09 10.03 -10.76
CA HIS A 170 8.00 9.84 -12.20
C HIS A 170 6.55 9.60 -12.61
N ASN A 171 6.10 10.34 -13.62
CA ASN A 171 4.78 10.23 -14.24
C ASN A 171 3.63 10.40 -13.26
N MET A 172 3.16 11.63 -13.08
CA MET A 172 1.94 11.95 -12.36
C MET A 172 0.89 12.47 -13.35
N SER A 173 -0.16 11.69 -13.62
CA SER A 173 -1.11 12.00 -14.67
C SER A 173 -2.58 11.85 -14.31
N GLN A 174 -3.45 12.65 -14.92
CA GLN A 174 -4.92 12.46 -14.81
C GLN A 174 -5.44 12.50 -13.37
N ASN A 175 -4.81 13.27 -12.47
CA ASN A 175 -5.30 13.42 -11.11
C ASN A 175 -6.14 14.70 -10.97
N GLN A 176 -7.24 14.63 -10.25
CA GLN A 176 -8.15 15.78 -10.15
C GLN A 176 -7.55 16.86 -9.25
N ASP A 177 -7.32 16.56 -7.97
CA ASP A 177 -6.79 17.52 -7.00
C ASP A 177 -5.48 17.02 -6.37
N ILE A 178 -4.45 17.88 -6.37
CA ILE A 178 -3.18 17.65 -5.71
C ILE A 178 -2.92 18.81 -4.75
N HIS A 179 -2.90 18.50 -3.45
CA HIS A 179 -2.69 19.47 -2.38
C HIS A 179 -1.40 19.19 -1.62
N ASN A 180 -0.61 20.25 -1.41
CA ASN A 180 0.62 20.24 -0.63
C ASN A 180 1.65 19.25 -1.15
N MET A 181 2.50 19.71 -2.07
CA MET A 181 3.63 18.93 -2.57
C MET A 181 4.93 19.65 -2.22
N SER A 182 5.74 19.08 -1.33
CA SER A 182 6.90 19.80 -0.80
C SER A 182 8.17 19.00 -0.61
N GLN A 183 9.32 19.65 -0.75
CA GLN A 183 10.63 19.02 -0.45
C GLN A 183 10.90 17.76 -1.29
N ASN A 184 10.33 17.66 -2.49
CA ASN A 184 10.66 16.58 -3.42
C ASN A 184 11.86 16.99 -4.27
N GLN A 185 12.80 16.08 -4.55
CA GLN A 185 13.99 16.44 -5.33
C GLN A 185 13.60 16.58 -6.80
N ASP A 186 13.18 15.49 -7.43
CA ASP A 186 12.91 15.44 -8.86
C ASP A 186 11.47 15.00 -9.15
N ILE A 187 10.78 15.76 -10.00
CA ILE A 187 9.44 15.43 -10.53
C ILE A 187 9.52 15.40 -12.05
N HIS A 188 9.44 14.20 -12.62
CA HIS A 188 9.42 13.99 -14.06
C HIS A 188 8.02 13.69 -14.56
N ASN A 189 7.58 14.42 -15.59
CA ASN A 189 6.31 14.24 -16.29
C ASN A 189 5.09 14.41 -15.36
N MET A 190 4.50 15.61 -15.38
CA MET A 190 3.27 15.88 -14.66
C MET A 190 2.22 16.39 -15.66
N SER A 191 1.18 15.61 -15.93
CA SER A 191 0.24 15.95 -17.00
C SER A 191 -1.24 15.71 -16.70
N GLN A 192 -2.12 16.48 -17.34
CA GLN A 192 -3.58 16.28 -17.25
C GLN A 192 -4.13 16.34 -15.81
N ASN A 193 -3.49 17.09 -14.90
CA ASN A 193 -3.99 17.28 -13.54
C ASN A 193 -4.81 18.57 -13.43
N GLN A 194 -5.94 18.56 -12.72
CA GLN A 194 -6.89 19.68 -12.76
C GLN A 194 -6.59 20.81 -11.77
N ASN A 195 -6.35 20.52 -10.49
CA ASN A 195 -6.00 21.51 -9.49
C ASN A 195 -4.73 21.12 -8.77
N ILE A 196 -3.74 22.00 -8.76
CA ILE A 196 -2.49 21.79 -8.02
C ILE A 196 -2.29 22.96 -7.07
N ARG A 197 -2.27 22.71 -5.75
CA ARG A 197 -2.11 23.77 -4.76
C ARG A 197 -0.94 23.49 -3.81
N ASN A 198 -0.23 24.56 -3.45
CA ASN A 198 0.84 24.56 -2.46
C ASN A 198 2.00 23.62 -2.83
N MET A 199 2.65 23.93 -3.94
CA MET A 199 3.86 23.23 -4.36
C MET A 199 5.08 24.04 -3.93
N SER A 200 5.91 23.53 -3.02
CA SER A 200 7.00 24.33 -2.43
C SER A 200 8.29 23.55 -2.21
N GLN A 201 9.45 24.19 -2.34
CA GLN A 201 10.75 23.56 -2.06
C GLN A 201 11.03 22.28 -2.87
N ASN A 202 10.40 22.13 -4.04
CA ASN A 202 10.78 21.09 -4.99
C ASN A 202 11.95 21.61 -5.84
N GLN A 203 12.95 20.77 -6.11
CA GLN A 203 14.17 21.20 -6.81
C GLN A 203 13.96 21.21 -8.33
N ASP A 204 13.73 20.05 -8.93
CA ASP A 204 13.63 19.91 -10.38
C ASP A 204 12.25 19.40 -10.79
N ILE A 205 11.59 20.12 -11.71
CA ILE A 205 10.30 19.72 -12.28
C ILE A 205 10.38 19.76 -13.79
N HIS A 206 10.32 18.58 -14.41
CA HIS A 206 10.43 18.41 -15.86
C HIS A 206 9.10 17.97 -16.47
N ASN A 207 8.82 18.48 -17.68
CA ASN A 207 7.69 18.07 -18.52
C ASN A 207 6.32 18.22 -17.84
N MET A 208 5.97 19.46 -17.50
CA MET A 208 4.63 19.81 -17.04
C MET A 208 3.74 20.18 -18.23
N SER A 209 2.64 19.45 -18.47
CA SER A 209 1.78 19.72 -19.63
C SER A 209 0.30 19.45 -19.35
N GLN A 210 -0.61 20.26 -19.93
CA GLN A 210 -2.06 20.07 -19.80
C GLN A 210 -2.56 20.06 -18.33
N ASN A 211 -1.82 20.67 -17.39
CA ASN A 211 -2.31 20.87 -16.03
C ASN A 211 -3.08 22.20 -15.95
N GLN A 212 -4.14 22.22 -15.13
CA GLN A 212 -4.99 23.38 -14.90
C GLN A 212 -4.80 23.89 -13.46
N ASP A 213 -5.24 25.12 -13.20
CA ASP A 213 -5.38 25.73 -11.87
C ASP A 213 -4.25 25.44 -10.87
N ILE A 214 -3.05 25.91 -11.22
CA ILE A 214 -1.84 25.81 -10.40
C ILE A 214 -1.72 27.04 -9.48
N HIS A 215 -1.77 26.83 -8.17
CA HIS A 215 -1.68 27.88 -7.15
C HIS A 215 -0.54 27.62 -6.14
N ASN A 216 0.11 28.71 -5.71
CA ASN A 216 1.17 28.70 -4.71
C ASN A 216 2.32 27.74 -5.07
N MET A 217 2.89 27.91 -6.26
CA MET A 217 4.09 27.20 -6.69
C MET A 217 5.33 28.05 -6.37
N SER A 218 6.18 27.56 -5.46
CA SER A 218 7.51 28.12 -5.17
C SER A 218 8.58 27.04 -5.42
N GLN A 219 9.41 27.28 -6.43
CA GLN A 219 10.54 26.40 -6.75
C GLN A 219 11.80 26.94 -6.07
N ASN A 220 12.65 26.05 -5.55
CA ASN A 220 13.99 26.44 -5.14
C ASN A 220 14.85 26.50 -6.41
N GLN A 221 15.01 27.70 -6.97
CA GLN A 221 15.94 27.92 -8.08
C GLN A 221 17.36 27.60 -7.60
N LYS A 222 18.02 26.66 -8.29
CA LYS A 222 19.48 26.61 -8.38
C LYS A 222 19.91 27.02 -9.77
#